data_AF-A0A956GDI9-F1
#
_entry.id   AF-A0A956GDI9-F1
#
_cell.length_a   1.000
_cell.length_b   1.000
_cell.length_c   1.000
_cell.angle_alpha   90.00
_cell.angle_beta   90.00
_cell.angle_gamma   90.00
#
_symmetry.space_group_name_H-M   'P 1'
#
loop_
_entity.id
_entity.type
_entity.pdbx_description
1 polymer ?
#
loop_
_entity_poly.entity_id
_entity_poly.type
_entity_poly.pdbx_seq_one_letter_code
_entity_poly.pdbx_strand_id
1 'polypeptide(L)' 'MEPSELQEIFEAFDRDNNGKIDYDEFGQLMEALGAELSEQEKRIGFDAIDLNKNALIEFREFAAWWGDR' A
#
# COMPACT_ATOMS: atom_id res chain seq x y z
N MET A 1 12.02 12.35 4.84
CA MET A 1 11.96 10.93 5.18
C MET A 1 13.08 10.28 4.41
N GLU A 2 13.95 9.52 5.09
CA GLU A 2 15.03 8.83 4.38
C GLU A 2 14.41 7.73 3.50
N PRO A 3 14.98 7.43 2.32
CA PRO A 3 14.50 6.35 1.45
C PRO A 3 14.33 5.01 2.18
N SER A 4 15.12 4.79 3.23
CA SER A 4 15.10 3.60 4.08
C SER A 4 13.81 3.47 4.90
N GLU A 5 13.29 4.53 5.51
CA GLU A 5 12.08 4.43 6.35
C GLU A 5 10.85 4.08 5.50
N LEU A 6 10.78 4.64 4.31
CA LEU A 6 9.67 4.42 3.37
C LEU A 6 9.71 2.99 2.82
N GLN A 7 10.91 2.46 2.62
CA GLN A 7 11.15 1.07 2.24
C GLN A 7 10.81 0.11 3.38
N GLU A 8 11.20 0.39 4.62
CA GLU A 8 10.83 -0.43 5.79
C GLU A 8 9.32 -0.50 5.98
N ILE A 9 8.63 0.63 5.78
CA ILE A 9 7.16 0.66 5.79
C ILE A 9 6.63 -0.20 4.63
N PHE A 10 7.12 -0.02 3.41
CA PHE A 10 6.65 -0.82 2.27
C PHE A 10 6.87 -2.33 2.46
N GLU A 11 8.04 -2.74 2.94
CA GLU A 11 8.37 -4.14 3.25
C GLU A 11 7.51 -4.71 4.38
N ALA A 12 7.05 -3.87 5.32
CA ALA A 12 6.09 -4.32 6.33
C ALA A 12 4.69 -4.59 5.76
N PHE A 13 4.38 -4.04 4.57
CA PHE A 13 3.09 -4.19 3.89
C PHE A 13 3.14 -5.35 2.87
N ASP A 14 4.26 -5.51 2.17
CA ASP A 14 4.57 -6.58 1.22
C ASP A 14 4.88 -7.89 1.98
N ARG A 15 3.84 -8.69 2.25
CA ARG A 15 3.96 -9.89 3.09
C ARG A 15 4.68 -11.02 2.39
N ASP A 16 4.44 -11.17 1.09
CA ASP A 16 5.07 -12.23 0.30
C ASP A 16 6.48 -11.86 -0.21
N ASN A 17 6.90 -10.60 0.00
CA ASN A 17 8.19 -10.03 -0.41
C ASN A 17 8.39 -10.09 -1.93
N ASN A 18 7.32 -9.91 -2.71
CA ASN A 18 7.37 -9.90 -4.16
C ASN A 18 7.80 -8.53 -4.75
N GLY A 19 7.96 -7.51 -3.90
CA GLY A 19 8.31 -6.14 -4.24
C GLY A 19 7.12 -5.27 -4.66
N LYS A 20 5.89 -5.74 -4.43
CA LYS A 20 4.61 -5.11 -4.76
C LYS A 20 3.59 -5.45 -3.68
N ILE A 21 2.62 -4.58 -3.47
CA ILE A 21 1.51 -4.82 -2.53
C ILE A 21 0.25 -5.06 -3.35
N ASP A 22 -0.31 -6.26 -3.22
CA ASP A 22 -1.62 -6.56 -3.82
C ASP A 22 -2.79 -6.08 -2.94
N TYR A 23 -4.01 -6.19 -3.47
CA TYR A 23 -5.21 -5.75 -2.75
C TYR A 23 -5.45 -6.54 -1.46
N ASP A 24 -5.13 -7.84 -1.44
CA ASP A 24 -5.33 -8.71 -0.28
C ASP A 24 -4.31 -8.38 0.82
N GLU A 25 -3.06 -8.09 0.46
CA GLU A 25 -2.01 -7.62 1.37
C GLU A 25 -2.34 -6.26 1.97
N PHE A 26 -2.78 -5.32 1.13
CA PHE A 26 -3.26 -4.01 1.59
C PHE A 26 -4.44 -4.16 2.58
N GLY A 27 -5.42 -5.01 2.25
CA GLY A 27 -6.58 -5.27 3.10
C GLY A 27 -6.20 -5.90 4.44
N GLN A 28 -5.35 -6.93 4.42
CA GLN A 28 -4.85 -7.60 5.63
C GLN A 28 -4.09 -6.64 6.55
N LEU A 29 -3.34 -5.70 5.98
CA LEU A 29 -2.65 -4.72 6.77
C LEU A 29 -3.61 -3.71 7.41
N MET A 30 -4.59 -3.20 6.67
CA MET A 30 -5.59 -2.29 7.23
C MET A 30 -6.31 -2.94 8.42
N GLU A 31 -6.63 -4.22 8.31
CA GLU A 31 -7.18 -5.03 9.40
C GLU A 31 -6.19 -5.19 10.57
N ALA A 32 -4.91 -5.46 10.29
CA ALA A 32 -3.87 -5.58 11.31
C ALA A 32 -3.61 -4.27 12.07
N LEU A 33 -3.81 -3.12 11.43
CA LEU A 33 -3.74 -1.79 12.05
C LEU A 33 -4.99 -1.44 12.87
N GLY A 34 -6.00 -2.33 12.91
CA GLY A 34 -7.26 -2.12 13.61
C GLY A 34 -8.17 -1.11 12.92
N ALA A 35 -7.92 -0.81 11.65
CA ALA A 35 -8.80 0.03 10.85
C ALA A 35 -9.91 -0.86 10.28
N GLU A 36 -11.12 -0.77 10.84
CA GLU A 36 -12.33 -1.37 10.26
C GLU A 36 -12.78 -0.54 9.05
N LEU A 37 -12.03 -0.61 7.96
CA LEU A 37 -12.40 -0.02 6.68
C LEU A 37 -13.37 -0.95 5.96
N SER A 38 -14.44 -0.38 5.42
CA SER A 38 -15.30 -1.09 4.49
C SER A 38 -14.55 -1.46 3.21
N GLU A 39 -15.03 -2.47 2.48
CA GLU A 39 -14.46 -2.84 1.18
C GLU A 39 -14.42 -1.67 0.19
N GLN A 40 -15.39 -0.75 0.26
CA GLN A 40 -15.35 0.46 -0.55
C GLN A 40 -14.21 1.39 -0.15
N GLU A 41 -13.96 1.60 1.13
CA GLU A 41 -12.87 2.45 1.61
C GLU A 41 -11.51 1.85 1.30
N LYS A 42 -11.33 0.54 1.50
CA LYS A 42 -10.13 -0.19 1.08
C LYS A 42 -9.88 0.00 -0.42
N ARG A 43 -10.92 -0.17 -1.23
CA ARG A 43 -10.83 0.01 -2.68
C ARG A 43 -10.49 1.43 -3.10
N ILE A 44 -11.09 2.44 -2.48
CA ILE A 44 -10.78 3.84 -2.75
C ILE A 44 -9.33 4.16 -2.39
N GLY A 45 -8.85 3.71 -1.23
CA GLY A 45 -7.47 3.90 -0.80
C GLY A 45 -6.48 3.21 -1.74
N PHE A 46 -6.78 1.97 -2.12
CA PHE A 46 -5.96 1.22 -3.07
C PHE A 46 -5.90 1.89 -4.44
N ASP A 47 -7.06 2.24 -5.02
CA ASP A 47 -7.15 2.88 -6.33
C ASP A 47 -6.53 4.29 -6.34
N ALA A 48 -6.42 4.96 -5.19
CA ALA A 48 -5.74 6.25 -5.07
C ALA A 48 -4.20 6.13 -5.14
N ILE A 49 -3.66 4.95 -4.81
CA ILE A 49 -2.22 4.66 -4.85
C ILE A 49 -1.84 3.97 -6.17
N ASP A 50 -2.68 3.05 -6.67
CA ASP A 50 -2.47 2.34 -7.95
C ASP A 50 -2.67 3.26 -9.17
N LEU A 51 -1.66 4.09 -9.45
CA LEU A 51 -1.67 5.09 -10.52
C LEU A 51 -1.74 4.44 -11.90
N ASN A 52 -1.09 3.29 -12.07
CA ASN A 52 -0.99 2.61 -13.36
C ASN A 52 -2.15 1.61 -13.62
N LYS A 53 -2.96 1.30 -12.60
CA LYS A 53 -4.14 0.43 -12.65
C LYS A 53 -3.81 -1.02 -13.01
N ASN A 54 -2.67 -1.53 -12.56
CA ASN A 54 -2.29 -2.94 -12.70
C ASN A 54 -2.80 -3.82 -11.55
N ALA A 55 -3.58 -3.24 -10.62
CA ALA A 55 -4.05 -3.89 -9.39
C ALA A 55 -2.92 -4.30 -8.43
N LEU A 56 -1.76 -3.64 -8.52
CA LEU A 56 -0.58 -3.87 -7.69
C LEU A 56 0.09 -2.54 -7.35
N ILE A 57 0.21 -2.23 -6.07
CA ILE A 57 0.94 -1.03 -5.63
C ILE A 57 2.44 -1.31 -5.69
N GLU A 58 3.13 -0.65 -6.60
CA GLU A 58 4.58 -0.71 -6.70
C GLU A 58 5.23 0.31 -5.75
N PHE A 59 6.46 0.05 -5.30
CA PHE A 59 7.18 0.97 -4.40
C PHE A 59 7.20 2.42 -4.92
N ARG A 60 7.34 2.61 -6.23
CA ARG A 60 7.31 3.94 -6.86
C ARG A 60 5.98 4.67 -6.68
N GLU A 61 4.87 3.93 -6.70
CA GLU A 61 3.52 4.47 -6.56
C GLU A 61 3.23 4.79 -5.11
N PHE A 62 3.62 3.89 -4.21
CA PHE A 62 3.59 4.12 -2.77
C PHE A 62 4.42 5.35 -2.37
N ALA A 63 5.65 5.47 -2.88
CA ALA A 63 6.52 6.61 -2.62
C ALA A 63 5.97 7.93 -3.17
N ALA A 64 5.38 7.91 -4.37
CA ALA A 64 4.72 9.08 -4.95
C ALA A 64 3.53 9.53 -4.11
N TRP A 65 2.65 8.60 -3.73
CA TRP A 65 1.49 8.89 -2.87
C TRP A 65 1.91 9.40 -1.48
N TRP A 66 2.94 8.80 -0.89
CA TRP A 66 3.46 9.20 0.42
C TRP A 66 4.14 10.57 0.40
N GLY A 67 4.83 10.92 -0.70
CA GLY A 67 5.46 12.22 -0.90
C GLY A 67 4.48 13.37 -1.13
N ASP A 68 3.28 13.07 -1.62
CA ASP A 68 2.18 14.03 -1.83
C ASP A 68 1.33 14.27 -0.56
N ARG A 69 1.65 13.58 0.54
CA ARG A 69 0.88 13.61 1.81
C ARG A 69 1.32 14.70 2.79
#